data_AF-A0A497GC70-F1
#
_entry.id   AF-A0A497GC70-F1
#
_cell.length_a   1.000
_cell.length_b   1.000
_cell.length_c   1.000
_cell.angle_alpha   90.00
_cell.angle_beta   90.00
_cell.angle_gamma   90.00
#
_symmetry.space_group_name_H-M   'P 1'
#
loop_
_entity.id
_entity.type
_entity.pdbx_description
1 polymer ?
#
loop_
_entity_poly.entity_id
_entity_poly.type
_entity_poly.pdbx_seq_one_letter_code
_entity_poly.pdbx_strand_id
1 'polypeptide(L)'
;MTKKLVLVTTDWAPFSGKLARICEEEAIKAGAEFEVRKDDWVYLTKYGEVDELGGADVPQVFVEEEGVVKHVLTRVPIDEKGKPNFEEARRRIAEALGG
;
A
#
# COMPACT_ATOMS: atom_id res chain seq x y z
N MET A 1 9.16 18.61 2.31
CA MET A 1 8.02 18.02 1.59
C MET A 1 7.42 16.95 2.49
N THR A 2 6.09 16.90 2.62
CA THR A 2 5.42 15.93 3.49
C THR A 2 4.97 14.76 2.62
N LYS A 3 5.62 13.60 2.78
CA LYS A 3 5.19 12.34 2.19
C LYS A 3 4.25 11.64 3.17
N LYS A 4 3.15 11.07 2.67
CA LYS A 4 2.24 10.23 3.46
C LYS A 4 2.07 8.89 2.78
N LEU A 5 2.27 7.82 3.52
CA LEU A 5 1.97 6.46 3.10
C LEU A 5 0.54 6.10 3.52
N VAL A 6 -0.28 5.65 2.58
CA VAL A 6 -1.68 5.27 2.82
C VAL A 6 -1.84 3.79 2.50
N LEU A 7 -2.33 3.03 3.47
CA LEU A 7 -2.74 1.64 3.29
C LEU A 7 -4.26 1.57 3.27
N VAL A 8 -4.84 1.15 2.15
CA VAL A 8 -6.27 0.83 2.08
C VAL A 8 -6.46 -0.66 2.23
N THR A 9 -7.22 -1.07 3.24
CA THR A 9 -7.40 -2.48 3.61
C THR A 9 -8.80 -2.71 4.21
N THR A 10 -9.10 -3.95 4.54
CA THR A 10 -10.25 -4.36 5.35
C THR A 10 -9.80 -5.36 6.41
N ASP A 11 -10.66 -5.69 7.38
CA ASP A 11 -10.33 -6.60 8.48
C ASP A 11 -10.15 -8.05 8.03
N TRP A 12 -10.83 -8.45 6.95
CA TRP A 12 -10.72 -9.80 6.36
C TRP A 12 -9.62 -9.93 5.31
N ALA A 13 -8.99 -8.82 4.90
CA ALA A 13 -7.96 -8.85 3.86
C ALA A 13 -6.75 -9.65 4.32
N PRO A 14 -6.23 -10.56 3.47
CA PRO A 14 -5.06 -11.35 3.80
C PRO A 14 -3.84 -10.42 3.97
N PHE A 15 -3.02 -10.72 4.97
CA PHE A 15 -1.77 -10.02 5.25
C PHE A 15 -1.88 -8.54 5.61
N SER A 16 -3.09 -8.00 5.80
CA SER A 16 -3.34 -6.60 6.17
C SER A 16 -2.49 -6.13 7.35
N GLY A 17 -2.48 -6.88 8.46
CA GLY A 17 -1.70 -6.53 9.65
C GLY A 17 -0.18 -6.55 9.43
N LYS A 18 0.32 -7.51 8.64
CA LYS A 18 1.76 -7.58 8.33
C LYS A 18 2.17 -6.45 7.38
N LEU A 19 1.34 -6.13 6.40
CA LEU A 19 1.59 -5.05 5.47
C LEU A 19 1.51 -3.69 6.15
N ALA A 20 0.53 -3.48 7.05
CA ALA A 20 0.42 -2.28 7.87
C ALA A 20 1.69 -2.03 8.68
N ARG A 21 2.23 -3.07 9.31
CA ARG A 21 3.49 -2.97 10.06
C ARG A 21 4.68 -2.60 9.16
N ILE A 22 4.80 -3.22 7.98
CA ILE A 22 5.85 -2.87 7.02
C ILE A 22 5.72 -1.40 6.59
N CYS A 23 4.50 -0.96 6.28
CA CYS A 23 4.22 0.42 5.89
C CYS A 23 4.61 1.40 7.00
N GLU A 24 4.20 1.14 8.24
CA GLU A 24 4.55 1.96 9.40
C GLU A 24 6.07 2.04 9.60
N GLU A 25 6.77 0.90 9.54
CA GLU A 25 8.23 0.82 9.71
C GLU A 25 8.97 1.63 8.63
N GLU A 26 8.57 1.54 7.36
CA GLU A 26 9.21 2.28 6.27
C GLU A 26 8.84 3.77 6.29
N ALA A 27 7.60 4.12 6.65
CA ALA A 27 7.19 5.51 6.80
C ALA A 27 7.99 6.22 7.90
N ILE A 28 8.17 5.58 9.07
CA ILE A 28 9.00 6.11 10.17
C ILE A 28 10.44 6.36 9.70
N LYS A 29 11.05 5.41 8.97
CA LYS A 29 12.42 5.56 8.45
C LYS A 29 12.55 6.73 7.47
N ALA A 30 11.52 6.94 6.65
CA ALA A 30 11.49 8.01 5.66
C ALA A 30 11.06 9.38 6.24
N GLY A 31 10.62 9.43 7.50
CA GLY A 31 10.01 10.64 8.08
C GLY A 31 8.67 11.00 7.43
N ALA A 32 7.95 10.00 6.90
CA ALA A 32 6.65 10.13 6.27
C ALA A 32 5.51 9.84 7.27
N GLU A 33 4.35 10.45 7.05
CA GLU A 33 3.13 10.08 7.78
C GLU A 33 2.63 8.71 7.32
N PHE A 34 1.93 7.97 8.19
CA PHE A 34 1.30 6.70 7.84
C PHE A 34 -0.18 6.69 8.25
N GLU A 35 -1.04 6.27 7.33
CA GLU A 35 -2.49 6.24 7.53
C GLU A 35 -3.07 4.90 7.04
N VAL A 36 -3.95 4.30 7.85
CA VAL A 36 -4.70 3.10 7.46
C VAL A 36 -6.15 3.47 7.22
N ARG A 37 -6.64 3.23 6.01
CA ARG A 37 -8.05 3.42 5.63
C ARG A 37 -8.74 2.08 5.50
N LYS A 38 -9.71 1.84 6.39
CA LYS A 38 -10.51 0.61 6.35
C LYS A 38 -11.72 0.79 5.44
N ASP A 39 -11.93 -0.16 4.53
CA ASP A 39 -13.10 -0.23 3.65
C ASP A 39 -13.36 1.06 2.85
N ASP A 40 -12.30 1.82 2.52
CA ASP A 40 -12.38 3.05 1.72
C ASP A 40 -12.41 2.72 0.22
N TRP A 41 -13.54 2.17 -0.22
CA TRP A 41 -13.81 1.80 -1.60
C TRP A 41 -13.78 3.02 -2.55
N VAL A 42 -14.10 4.21 -2.03
CA VAL A 42 -14.06 5.46 -2.80
C VAL A 42 -12.63 5.81 -3.16
N TYR A 43 -11.70 5.68 -2.23
CA TYR A 43 -10.28 5.91 -2.49
C TYR A 43 -9.70 4.89 -3.47
N LEU A 44 -10.05 3.61 -3.32
CA LEU A 44 -9.63 2.55 -4.25
C LEU A 44 -10.16 2.79 -5.66
N THR A 45 -11.41 3.19 -5.81
CA THR A 45 -11.99 3.49 -7.14
C THR A 45 -11.31 4.70 -7.79
N LYS A 46 -10.84 5.66 -6.99
CA LYS A 46 -10.25 6.90 -7.48
C LYS A 46 -8.75 6.78 -7.81
N TYR A 47 -8.00 6.04 -7.00
CA TYR A 47 -6.53 6.01 -7.08
C TYR A 47 -5.95 4.60 -7.15
N GLY A 48 -6.73 3.59 -6.74
CA GLY A 48 -6.33 2.20 -6.74
C GLY A 48 -6.42 1.53 -8.09
N GLU A 49 -5.89 0.32 -8.13
CA GLU A 49 -6.10 -0.58 -9.26
C GLU A 49 -7.46 -1.27 -9.08
N VAL A 50 -8.33 -1.09 -10.07
CA VAL A 50 -9.63 -1.76 -10.16
C VAL A 50 -9.64 -2.65 -11.40
N ASP A 51 -10.34 -3.78 -11.30
CA ASP A 51 -10.57 -4.65 -12.44
C ASP A 51 -11.61 -4.05 -13.42
N GLU A 52 -11.82 -4.74 -14.55
CA GLU A 52 -12.75 -4.31 -15.60
C GLU A 52 -14.22 -4.22 -15.14
N LEU A 53 -14.55 -4.82 -13.99
CA LEU A 53 -15.87 -4.83 -13.39
C LEU A 53 -15.99 -3.79 -12.25
N GLY A 54 -14.92 -3.06 -11.94
CA GLY A 54 -14.86 -2.07 -10.86
C GLY A 54 -14.55 -2.68 -9.48
N GLY A 55 -14.13 -3.94 -9.42
CA GLY A 55 -13.66 -4.58 -8.20
C GLY A 55 -12.25 -4.14 -7.84
N ALA A 56 -12.04 -3.72 -6.59
CA ALA A 56 -10.72 -3.40 -6.06
C ALA A 56 -10.24 -4.52 -5.15
N ASP A 57 -9.07 -5.08 -5.45
CA ASP A 57 -8.38 -5.97 -4.52
C ASP A 57 -7.83 -5.18 -3.33
N VAL A 58 -7.82 -5.79 -2.15
CA VAL A 58 -7.21 -5.24 -0.94
C VAL A 58 -6.31 -6.29 -0.28
N PRO A 59 -5.21 -5.88 0.38
CA PRO A 59 -4.80 -4.50 0.66
C PRO A 59 -4.00 -3.82 -0.46
N GLN A 60 -4.23 -2.51 -0.67
CA GLN A 60 -3.42 -1.67 -1.57
C GLN A 60 -2.65 -0.57 -0.82
N VAL A 61 -1.47 -0.20 -1.32
CA VAL A 61 -0.59 0.82 -0.73
C VAL A 61 -0.37 1.98 -1.71
N PHE A 62 -0.39 3.19 -1.17
CA PHE A 62 -0.24 4.45 -1.89
C PHE A 62 0.74 5.38 -1.19
N VAL A 63 1.36 6.27 -1.94
CA VAL A 63 2.10 7.42 -1.42
C VAL A 63 1.44 8.70 -1.90
N GLU A 64 1.10 9.58 -0.98
CA GLU A 64 0.65 10.94 -1.24
C GLU A 64 1.84 11.89 -1.07
N GLU A 65 2.13 12.68 -2.09
CA GLU A 65 3.21 13.67 -2.12
C GLU A 65 2.71 14.91 -2.84
N GLU A 66 2.70 16.06 -2.15
CA GLU A 66 2.28 17.36 -2.73
C GLU A 66 0.89 17.33 -3.42
N GLY A 67 -0.04 16.54 -2.88
CA GLY A 67 -1.39 16.39 -3.42
C GLY A 67 -1.50 15.40 -4.59
N VAL A 68 -0.40 14.77 -5.00
CA VAL A 68 -0.39 13.69 -5.98
C VAL A 68 -0.42 12.35 -5.25
N VAL A 69 -1.37 11.48 -5.61
CA VAL A 69 -1.44 10.11 -5.11
C VAL A 69 -0.77 9.17 -6.11
N LYS A 70 0.25 8.44 -5.67
CA LYS A 70 0.95 7.41 -6.44
C LYS A 70 0.59 6.04 -5.88
N HIS A 71 0.08 5.16 -6.73
CA HIS A 71 -0.15 3.76 -6.37
C HIS A 71 1.18 3.00 -6.33
N VAL A 72 1.40 2.24 -5.26
CA VAL A 72 2.66 1.50 -5.01
C VAL A 72 2.46 0.00 -5.14
N LEU A 73 1.35 -0.53 -4.63
CA LEU A 73 1.19 -1.97 -4.46
C LEU A 73 -0.29 -2.36 -4.42
N THR A 74 -0.76 -3.17 -5.37
CA THR A 74 -2.15 -3.69 -5.39
C THR A 74 -2.32 -4.89 -4.46
N ARG A 75 -1.27 -5.70 -4.31
CA ARG A 75 -1.29 -6.95 -3.55
C ARG A 75 0.12 -7.33 -3.12
N VAL A 76 0.24 -8.16 -2.07
CA VAL A 76 1.53 -8.70 -1.65
C VAL A 76 2.14 -9.49 -2.82
N PRO A 77 3.36 -9.16 -3.29
CA PRO A 77 4.02 -9.87 -4.37
C PRO A 77 4.23 -11.34 -3.99
N ILE A 78 4.39 -12.20 -4.99
CA ILE A 78 4.72 -13.61 -4.78
C ILE A 78 6.17 -13.88 -5.19
N ASP A 79 6.83 -14.81 -4.50
CA ASP A 79 8.15 -15.30 -4.86
C ASP A 79 8.07 -16.38 -5.96
N GLU A 80 9.23 -16.87 -6.41
CA GLU A 80 9.35 -17.93 -7.42
C GLU A 80 8.70 -19.26 -7.00
N LYS A 81 8.36 -19.42 -5.71
CA LYS A 81 7.71 -20.60 -5.14
C LYS A 81 6.21 -20.37 -4.89
N GLY A 82 5.67 -19.23 -5.35
CA GLY A 82 4.27 -18.85 -5.16
C GLY A 82 3.93 -18.43 -3.72
N LYS A 83 4.92 -18.12 -2.88
CA LYS A 83 4.70 -17.68 -1.50
C LYS A 83 4.70 -16.14 -1.41
N PRO A 84 3.99 -15.56 -0.43
CA PRO A 84 4.01 -14.10 -0.24
C PRO A 84 5.42 -13.57 0.03
N ASN A 85 5.88 -12.66 -0.81
CA ASN A 85 7.17 -12.00 -0.75
C ASN A 85 7.05 -10.62 -0.11
N PHE A 86 7.18 -10.60 1.21
CA PHE A 86 7.13 -9.37 2.00
C PHE A 86 8.38 -8.49 1.87
N GLU A 87 9.52 -9.08 1.51
CA GLU A 87 10.74 -8.33 1.29
C GLU A 87 10.62 -7.48 0.03
N GLU A 88 10.04 -8.04 -1.02
CA GLU A 88 9.73 -7.29 -2.24
C GLU A 88 8.68 -6.19 -1.99
N ALA A 89 7.64 -6.48 -1.20
CA ALA A 89 6.67 -5.45 -0.81
C ALA A 89 7.35 -4.28 -0.07
N ARG A 90 8.20 -4.60 0.91
CA ARG A 90 8.98 -3.60 1.67
C ARG A 90 9.88 -2.80 0.74
N ARG A 91 10.58 -3.45 -0.19
CA ARG A 91 11.47 -2.79 -1.15
C ARG A 91 10.71 -1.75 -1.98
N ARG A 92 9.58 -2.12 -2.57
CA ARG A 92 8.74 -1.20 -3.37
C ARG A 92 8.23 -0.01 -2.56
N ILE A 93 7.81 -0.25 -1.32
CA ILE A 93 7.36 0.81 -0.41
C ILE A 93 8.51 1.76 -0.07
N ALA A 94 9.68 1.23 0.27
CA ALA A 94 10.86 2.03 0.58
C ALA A 94 11.32 2.84 -0.64
N GLU A 95 11.33 2.25 -1.84
CA GLU A 95 11.65 2.96 -3.09
C GLU A 95 10.67 4.09 -3.37
N ALA A 96 9.37 3.88 -3.14
CA ALA A 96 8.35 4.92 -3.32
C ALA A 96 8.50 6.09 -2.32
N LEU A 97 9.03 5.83 -1.13
CA LEU A 97 9.27 6.84 -0.10
C LEU A 97 10.65 7.52 -0.21
N GLY A 98 11.66 6.83 -0.74
CA GLY A 98 13.05 7.27 -0.81
C GLY A 98 13.53 7.79 -2.16
N GLY A 99 12.70 7.70 -3.21
CA GLY A 99 12.92 8.37 -4.50
C GLY A 99 12.81 9.89 -4.41
#